data_AF-A0A961CM28-F1
#
_entry.id   AF-A0A961CM28-F1
#
_cell.length_a   1.000
_cell.length_b   1.000
_cell.length_c   1.000
_cell.angle_alpha   90.00
_cell.angle_beta   90.00
_cell.angle_gamma   90.00
#
_symmetry.space_group_name_H-M   'P 1'
#
loop_
_entity.id
_entity.type
_entity.pdbx_description
1 polymer ?
#
loop_
_entity_poly.entity_id
_entity_poly.type
_entity_poly.pdbx_seq_one_letter_code
_entity_poly.pdbx_strand_id
1 'polypeptide(L)'
;MAGETGETLQSAAAALFARDAELGAADRVLADVVASAYRAAAESISRIESIRGEIEAAASERSVDHPAAGRELSRFLIAGQREIAAIVADAQKSAQSKTVVLQQLMQRYQ
;
A
#
# COMPACT_ATOMS: atom_id res chain seq x y z
N MET A 1 -46.48 -19.48 23.96
CA MET A 1 -46.93 -18.64 22.84
C MET A 1 -46.39 -17.21 22.92
N ALA A 2 -46.77 -16.35 23.88
CA ALA A 2 -46.24 -14.95 23.94
C ALA A 2 -44.78 -14.81 24.43
N GLY A 3 -44.30 -15.72 25.28
CA GLY A 3 -42.90 -15.71 25.76
C GLY A 3 -41.89 -16.23 24.72
N GLU A 4 -42.29 -17.21 23.92
CA GLU A 4 -41.46 -17.86 22.89
C GLU A 4 -41.23 -16.93 21.68
N THR A 5 -42.23 -16.13 21.30
CA THR A 5 -42.06 -15.06 20.31
C THR A 5 -41.20 -13.90 20.81
N GLY A 6 -41.23 -13.59 22.12
CA GLY A 6 -40.35 -12.58 22.71
C GLY A 6 -38.88 -13.03 22.72
N GLU A 7 -38.63 -14.28 23.10
CA GLU A 7 -37.29 -14.85 23.16
C GLU A 7 -36.65 -15.01 21.77
N THR A 8 -37.45 -15.39 20.76
CA THR A 8 -36.99 -15.45 19.35
C THR A 8 -36.67 -14.07 18.77
N LEU A 9 -37.48 -13.04 19.06
CA LEU A 9 -37.20 -11.66 18.64
C LEU A 9 -35.93 -11.11 19.31
N GLN A 10 -35.74 -11.38 20.60
CA GLN A 10 -34.56 -10.93 21.32
C GLN A 10 -33.27 -11.62 20.81
N SER A 11 -33.36 -12.92 20.51
CA SER A 11 -32.26 -13.66 19.87
C SER A 11 -31.91 -13.11 18.49
N ALA A 12 -32.93 -12.81 17.66
CA ALA A 12 -32.72 -12.20 16.34
C ALA A 12 -32.10 -10.80 16.44
N ALA A 13 -32.55 -9.97 17.39
CA ALA A 13 -31.98 -8.64 17.63
C ALA A 13 -30.51 -8.71 18.09
N ALA A 14 -30.17 -9.67 18.96
CA ALA A 14 -28.80 -9.89 19.41
C ALA A 14 -27.89 -10.34 18.26
N ALA A 15 -28.39 -11.24 17.40
CA ALA A 15 -27.65 -11.70 16.21
C ALA A 15 -27.39 -10.56 15.21
N LEU A 16 -28.39 -9.70 14.97
CA LEU A 16 -28.23 -8.51 14.12
C LEU A 16 -27.21 -7.53 14.69
N PHE A 17 -27.29 -7.22 15.98
CA PHE A 17 -26.33 -6.33 16.63
C PHE A 17 -24.90 -6.88 16.57
N ALA A 18 -24.73 -8.18 16.79
CA ALA A 18 -23.43 -8.83 16.66
C ALA A 18 -22.90 -8.73 15.23
N ARG A 19 -23.77 -8.90 14.22
CA ARG A 19 -23.38 -8.78 12.81
C ARG A 19 -23.00 -7.35 12.44
N ASP A 20 -23.76 -6.36 12.87
CA ASP A 20 -23.45 -4.94 12.63
C ASP A 20 -22.10 -4.55 13.26
N ALA A 21 -21.83 -5.03 14.48
CA ALA A 21 -20.55 -4.80 15.15
C ALA A 21 -19.38 -5.45 14.40
N GLU A 22 -19.57 -6.67 13.87
CA GLU A 22 -18.57 -7.36 13.06
C GLU A 22 -18.29 -6.61 11.75
N LEU A 23 -19.34 -6.20 11.03
CA LEU A 23 -19.21 -5.45 9.77
C LEU A 23 -18.56 -4.09 10.00
N GLY A 24 -18.95 -3.36 11.05
CA GLY A 24 -18.30 -2.10 11.42
C GLY A 24 -16.84 -2.26 11.85
N ALA A 25 -16.43 -3.44 12.33
CA ALA A 25 -15.01 -3.75 12.52
C ALA A 25 -14.30 -4.04 11.19
N ALA A 26 -14.94 -4.78 10.28
CA ALA A 26 -14.41 -5.05 8.95
C ALA A 26 -14.19 -3.77 8.13
N ASP A 27 -15.14 -2.82 8.19
CA ASP A 27 -15.07 -1.54 7.49
C ASP A 27 -13.89 -0.69 7.96
N ARG A 28 -13.62 -0.67 9.27
CA ARG A 28 -12.47 0.03 9.83
C ARG A 28 -11.16 -0.56 9.32
N VAL A 29 -11.04 -1.90 9.31
CA VAL A 29 -9.85 -2.56 8.77
C VAL A 29 -9.70 -2.29 7.26
N LEU A 30 -10.80 -2.29 6.51
CA LEU A 30 -10.79 -1.94 5.09
C LEU A 30 -10.27 -0.52 4.86
N ALA A 31 -10.80 0.45 5.60
CA ALA A 31 -10.36 1.85 5.52
C ALA A 31 -8.87 2.00 5.82
N ASP A 32 -8.37 1.35 6.87
CA ASP A 32 -6.96 1.38 7.27
C ASP A 32 -6.04 0.74 6.21
N VAL A 33 -6.47 -0.39 5.63
CA VAL A 33 -5.72 -1.06 4.56
C VAL A 33 -5.63 -0.18 3.33
N VAL A 34 -6.73 0.44 2.91
CA VAL A 34 -6.74 1.35 1.75
C VAL A 34 -5.90 2.60 2.02
N ALA A 35 -6.05 3.23 3.19
CA ALA A 35 -5.27 4.41 3.56
C ALA A 35 -3.76 4.12 3.66
N SER A 36 -3.38 2.95 4.20
CA SER A 36 -1.98 2.52 4.22
C SER A 36 -1.45 2.18 2.82
N ALA A 37 -2.27 1.62 1.93
CA ALA A 37 -1.90 1.37 0.54
C ALA A 37 -1.58 2.69 -0.18
N TYR A 38 -2.49 3.67 -0.04
CA TYR A 38 -2.32 4.98 -0.65
C TYR A 38 -1.04 5.68 -0.17
N ARG A 39 -0.81 5.72 1.16
CA ARG A 39 0.42 6.31 1.72
C ARG A 39 1.68 5.64 1.19
N ALA A 40 1.72 4.30 1.16
CA ALA A 40 2.89 3.57 0.66
C ALA A 40 3.15 3.85 -0.83
N ALA A 41 2.09 3.96 -1.64
CA ALA A 41 2.20 4.33 -3.04
C ALA A 41 2.73 5.77 -3.22
N ALA A 42 2.15 6.73 -2.49
CA ALA A 42 2.56 8.13 -2.53
C ALA A 42 4.03 8.31 -2.11
N GLU A 43 4.46 7.62 -1.05
CA GLU A 43 5.85 7.63 -0.60
C GLU A 43 6.80 7.03 -1.65
N SER A 44 6.42 5.90 -2.25
CA SER A 44 7.23 5.25 -3.30
C SER A 44 7.40 6.16 -4.51
N ILE A 45 6.31 6.83 -4.95
CA ILE A 45 6.34 7.81 -6.05
C ILE A 45 7.25 8.98 -5.69
N SER A 46 7.11 9.54 -4.49
CA SER A 46 7.94 10.67 -4.04
C SER A 46 9.42 10.33 -4.03
N ARG A 47 9.78 9.10 -3.62
CA ARG A 47 11.18 8.65 -3.62
C ARG A 47 11.72 8.47 -5.04
N ILE A 48 10.91 7.92 -5.94
CA ILE A 48 11.29 7.79 -7.36
C ILE A 48 11.52 9.15 -8.00
N GLU A 49 10.64 10.14 -7.73
CA GLU A 49 10.83 11.50 -8.25
C GLU A 49 12.07 12.19 -7.64
N SER A 50 12.42 11.91 -6.38
CA SER A 50 13.68 12.39 -5.78
C SER A 50 14.90 11.85 -6.54
N ILE A 51 14.95 10.53 -6.76
CA ILE A 51 16.04 9.89 -7.51
C ILE A 51 16.13 10.46 -8.93
N ARG A 52 14.97 10.70 -9.57
CA ARG A 52 14.92 11.34 -10.88
C ARG A 52 15.52 12.74 -10.84
N GLY A 53 15.18 13.56 -9.85
CA GLY A 53 15.77 14.89 -9.66
C GLY A 53 17.28 14.85 -9.46
N GLU A 54 17.78 13.89 -8.68
CA GLU A 54 19.23 13.68 -8.48
C GLU A 54 19.94 13.28 -9.79
N ILE A 55 19.31 12.44 -10.60
CA ILE A 55 19.79 12.06 -11.94
C ILE A 55 19.85 13.26 -12.89
N GLU A 56 18.80 14.08 -12.94
CA GLU A 56 18.73 15.26 -13.79
C GLU A 56 19.78 16.32 -13.39
N ALA A 57 19.98 16.52 -12.08
CA ALA A 57 21.02 17.40 -11.56
C ALA A 57 22.43 16.89 -11.90
N ALA A 58 22.72 15.61 -11.64
CA ALA A 58 24.03 15.01 -11.94
C ALA A 58 24.36 15.01 -13.44
N ALA A 59 23.36 14.85 -14.31
CA ALA A 59 23.53 14.94 -15.75
C ALA A 59 23.82 16.38 -16.22
N SER A 60 23.25 17.38 -15.54
CA SER A 60 23.43 18.80 -15.87
C SER A 60 24.77 19.36 -15.37
N GLU A 61 25.27 18.88 -14.23
CA GLU A 61 26.53 19.33 -13.62
C GLU A 61 27.79 18.74 -14.28
N ARG A 62 27.69 17.56 -14.90
CA ARG A 62 28.83 16.82 -15.44
C ARG A 62 28.94 17.00 -16.95
N SER A 63 29.83 17.88 -17.41
CA SER A 63 30.21 17.90 -18.83
C SER A 63 30.94 16.59 -19.17
N VAL A 64 30.54 15.95 -20.28
CA VAL A 64 31.06 14.63 -20.69
C VAL A 64 32.42 14.75 -21.39
N ASP A 65 33.11 15.88 -21.21
CA ASP A 65 34.33 16.22 -21.96
C ASP A 65 35.54 15.37 -21.52
N HIS A 66 35.39 14.53 -20.48
CA HIS A 66 36.42 13.61 -20.03
C HIS A 66 35.90 12.17 -19.78
N PRO A 67 36.57 11.12 -20.28
CA PRO A 67 36.14 9.72 -20.11
C PRO A 67 35.96 9.25 -18.66
N ALA A 68 36.67 9.86 -17.70
CA ALA A 68 36.49 9.55 -16.27
C ALA A 68 35.14 10.04 -15.74
N ALA A 69 34.69 11.24 -16.14
CA ALA A 69 33.40 11.81 -15.79
C ALA A 69 32.25 10.97 -16.36
N GLY A 70 32.39 10.47 -17.60
CA GLY A 70 31.42 9.55 -18.20
C GLY A 70 31.24 8.25 -17.42
N ARG A 71 32.33 7.60 -16.98
CA ARG A 71 32.26 6.37 -16.16
C ARG A 71 31.63 6.62 -14.79
N GLU A 72 31.87 7.77 -14.20
CA GLU A 72 31.28 8.13 -12.92
C GLU A 72 29.77 8.39 -13.04
N LEU A 73 29.35 9.10 -14.10
CA LEU A 73 27.93 9.28 -14.42
C LEU A 73 27.25 7.93 -14.69
N SER A 74 27.87 7.03 -15.47
CA SER A 74 27.29 5.69 -15.70
C SER A 74 27.10 4.90 -14.41
N ARG A 75 28.07 4.94 -13.48
CA ARG A 75 27.95 4.25 -12.18
C ARG A 75 26.83 4.84 -11.34
N PHE A 76 26.70 6.17 -11.33
CA PHE A 76 25.62 6.87 -10.64
C PHE A 76 24.24 6.47 -11.21
N LEU A 77 24.07 6.48 -12.53
CA LEU A 77 22.83 6.07 -13.18
C LEU A 77 22.45 4.61 -12.88
N ILE A 78 23.42 3.70 -12.90
CA ILE A 78 23.19 2.28 -12.56
C ILE A 78 22.76 2.14 -11.09
N ALA A 79 23.35 2.92 -10.18
CA ALA A 79 22.96 2.91 -8.78
C ALA A 79 21.52 3.42 -8.60
N GLY A 80 21.17 4.55 -9.21
CA GLY A 80 19.80 5.09 -9.17
C GLY A 80 18.77 4.13 -9.77
N GLN A 81 19.09 3.45 -10.87
CA GLN A 81 18.21 2.43 -11.46
C GLN A 81 17.97 1.25 -10.49
N ARG A 82 19.03 0.79 -9.81
CA ARG A 82 18.91 -0.29 -8.81
C ARG A 82 18.04 0.13 -7.62
N GLU A 83 18.16 1.38 -7.19
CA GLU A 83 17.34 1.91 -6.12
C GLU A 83 15.87 2.01 -6.52
N ILE A 84 15.57 2.51 -7.73
CA ILE A 84 14.20 2.51 -8.27
C ILE A 84 13.64 1.08 -8.31
N ALA A 85 14.42 0.11 -8.80
CA ALA A 85 13.99 -1.28 -8.84
C ALA A 85 13.69 -1.85 -7.44
N ALA A 86 14.49 -1.50 -6.44
CA ALA A 86 14.25 -1.90 -5.05
C ALA A 86 12.96 -1.28 -4.49
N ILE A 87 12.73 0.01 -4.72
CA ILE A 87 11.49 0.71 -4.30
C ILE A 87 10.27 0.03 -4.93
N VAL A 88 10.32 -0.29 -6.22
CA VAL A 88 9.22 -0.96 -6.92
C VAL A 88 8.97 -2.36 -6.36
N ALA A 89 10.02 -3.13 -6.07
CA ALA A 89 9.89 -4.46 -5.49
C ALA A 89 9.24 -4.41 -4.09
N ASP A 90 9.64 -3.45 -3.26
CA ASP A 90 9.05 -3.24 -1.94
C ASP A 90 7.59 -2.82 -2.03
N ALA A 91 7.25 -1.91 -2.96
CA ALA A 91 5.89 -1.50 -3.23
C ALA A 91 5.01 -2.69 -3.67
N GLN A 92 5.52 -3.56 -4.55
CA GLN A 92 4.82 -4.79 -4.96
C GLN A 92 4.57 -5.74 -3.80
N LYS A 93 5.59 -6.00 -2.96
CA LYS A 93 5.44 -6.84 -1.76
C LYS A 93 4.40 -6.25 -0.79
N SER A 94 4.45 -4.95 -0.59
CA SER A 94 3.51 -4.19 0.23
C SER A 94 2.08 -4.26 -0.30
N ALA A 95 1.89 -4.24 -1.63
CA ALA A 95 0.60 -4.41 -2.28
C ALA A 95 0.06 -5.84 -2.13
N GLN A 96 0.88 -6.86 -2.39
CA GLN A 96 0.51 -8.27 -2.24
C GLN A 96 0.03 -8.59 -0.82
N SER A 97 0.75 -8.10 0.20
CA SER A 97 0.33 -8.28 1.59
C SER A 97 -1.04 -7.69 1.88
N LYS A 98 -1.37 -6.52 1.30
CA LYS A 98 -2.67 -5.88 1.48
C LYS A 98 -3.78 -6.61 0.72
N THR A 99 -3.49 -7.14 -0.47
CA THR A 99 -4.43 -7.97 -1.23
C THR A 99 -4.87 -9.19 -0.42
N VAL A 100 -3.96 -9.86 0.30
CA VAL A 100 -4.32 -10.97 1.18
C VAL A 100 -5.30 -10.53 2.28
N VAL A 101 -5.07 -9.38 2.91
CA VAL A 101 -5.98 -8.84 3.93
C VAL A 101 -7.35 -8.52 3.33
N LEU A 102 -7.40 -7.92 2.13
CA LEU A 102 -8.66 -7.63 1.45
C LEU A 102 -9.43 -8.90 1.09
N GLN A 103 -8.76 -9.96 0.65
CA GLN A 103 -9.39 -11.26 0.37
C GLN A 103 -9.99 -11.87 1.64
N GLN A 104 -9.31 -11.76 2.78
CA GLN A 104 -9.83 -12.20 4.07
C GLN A 104 -11.04 -11.37 4.52
N LEU A 105 -11.03 -10.06 4.29
CA LEU A 105 -12.16 -9.19 4.58
C LEU A 105 -13.38 -9.54 3.72
N MET A 106 -13.19 -9.85 2.44
CA MET A 106 -14.30 -10.25 1.56
C MET A 106 -15.08 -11.45 2.09
N GLN A 107 -14.41 -12.39 2.78
CA GLN A 107 -15.08 -13.53 3.42
C GLN A 107 -15.98 -13.13 4.59
N ARG A 108 -15.73 -11.98 5.24
CA ARG A 108 -16.54 -11.49 6.37
C ARG A 108 -17.79 -10.74 5.93
N TYR A 109 -17.83 -10.25 4.70
CA TYR A 109 -19.00 -9.59 4.12
C TYR A 109 -19.98 -10.55 3.42
N GLN A 110 -19.54 -11.79 3.16
CA GLN A 110 -20.43 -12.88 2.74
C GLN A 110 -21.28 -13.35 3.92
#